data_AF-A0A9P4H0W1-F1
#
_entry.id   AF-A0A9P4H0W1-F1
#
_cell.length_a   1.000
_cell.length_b   1.000
_cell.length_c   1.000
_cell.angle_alpha   90.00
_cell.angle_beta   90.00
_cell.angle_gamma   90.00
#
_symmetry.space_group_name_H-M   'P 1'
#
loop_
_entity.id
_entity.type
_entity.pdbx_description
1 polymer ?
#
loop_
_entity_poly.entity_id
_entity_poly.type
_entity_poly.pdbx_seq_one_letter_code
_entity_poly.pdbx_strand_id
1 'polypeptide(L)'
;SALEIAFRCKRCNNKNLWCFVNTASGCCAGCISVHAECSLFVPKEEREKVEKEKHEKRLALLRADAEVACLRAELAEVEDREKAFARRDLAVLRVQDQLEVSEAPSTTNNTCVVNSLADSG
;
A
#
# COMPACT_ATOMS: atom_id res chain seq x y z
N SER A 1 23.00 29.52 -17.00
CA SER A 1 21.96 30.55 -17.15
C SER A 1 21.24 30.69 -15.82
N ALA A 2 21.45 31.80 -15.09
CA ALA A 2 20.67 32.06 -13.90
C ALA A 2 19.24 32.41 -14.35
N LEU A 3 18.24 31.62 -13.94
CA LEU A 3 16.85 32.01 -14.09
C LEU A 3 16.66 33.22 -13.18
N GLU A 4 16.69 34.42 -13.75
CA GLU A 4 16.35 35.65 -13.04
C GLU A 4 14.86 35.58 -12.72
N ILE A 5 14.52 35.03 -11.54
CA ILE A 5 13.14 34.99 -11.05
C ILE A 5 12.78 36.43 -10.69
N ALA A 6 12.27 37.18 -11.66
CA ALA A 6 11.73 38.51 -11.43
C ALA A 6 10.49 38.35 -10.53
N PHE A 7 10.66 38.57 -9.23
CA PHE A 7 9.57 38.54 -8.26
C PHE A 7 8.66 39.76 -8.53
N ARG A 8 7.51 39.53 -9.17
CA ARG A 8 6.53 40.57 -9.50
C ARG A 8 5.19 40.23 -8.89
N CYS A 9 4.50 41.22 -8.32
CA CYS A 9 3.10 41.05 -7.96
C CYS A 9 2.27 40.85 -9.23
N LYS A 10 1.09 40.22 -9.11
CA LYS A 10 0.21 39.91 -10.25
C LYS A 10 -0.06 41.11 -11.15
N ARG A 11 -0.28 42.30 -10.55
CA ARG A 11 -0.52 43.54 -11.30
C ARG A 11 0.70 44.00 -12.10
N CYS A 12 1.88 44.04 -11.48
CA CYS A 12 3.11 44.42 -12.17
C CYS A 12 3.46 43.42 -13.28
N ASN A 13 3.23 42.12 -13.05
CA ASN A 13 3.41 41.10 -14.07
C ASN A 13 2.48 41.33 -15.27
N ASN A 14 1.17 41.49 -15.02
CA ASN A 14 0.17 41.68 -16.07
C ASN A 14 0.37 42.94 -16.91
N LYS A 15 0.91 44.00 -16.30
CA LYS A 15 1.17 45.28 -16.99
C LYS A 15 2.60 45.41 -17.52
N ASN A 16 3.40 44.35 -17.42
CA ASN A 16 4.82 44.35 -17.73
C ASN A 16 5.59 45.53 -17.07
N LEU A 17 5.23 45.85 -15.82
CA LEU A 17 5.87 46.90 -15.03
C LEU A 17 6.95 46.31 -14.14
N TRP A 18 7.97 47.12 -13.85
CA TRP A 18 8.95 46.82 -12.81
C TRP A 18 8.28 46.79 -11.44
N CYS A 19 8.63 45.82 -10.61
CA CYS A 19 8.05 45.62 -9.29
C CYS A 19 9.09 46.00 -8.23
N PHE A 20 9.06 47.25 -7.77
CA PHE A 20 9.92 47.71 -6.68
C PHE A 20 9.29 47.37 -5.34
N VAL A 21 9.84 46.40 -4.62
CA VAL A 21 9.26 45.89 -3.38
C VAL A 21 9.63 46.80 -2.20
N ASN A 22 8.62 47.24 -1.44
CA ASN A 22 8.82 47.77 -0.10
C ASN A 22 8.59 46.62 0.89
N THR A 23 9.65 46.17 1.55
CA THR A 23 9.61 45.06 2.50
C THR A 23 8.90 45.41 3.81
N ALA A 24 8.86 46.69 4.19
CA ALA A 24 8.17 47.12 5.41
C ALA A 24 6.64 47.04 5.27
N SER A 25 6.11 47.32 4.07
CA SER A 25 4.67 47.24 3.80
C SER A 25 4.23 45.93 3.16
N GLY A 26 5.18 45.10 2.69
CA GLY A 26 4.86 43.92 1.88
C GLY A 26 4.21 44.27 0.53
N CYS A 27 4.32 45.52 0.08
CA CYS A 27 3.70 45.98 -1.16
C CYS A 27 4.74 46.54 -2.10
N CYS A 28 4.51 46.42 -3.41
CA CYS A 28 5.35 47.12 -4.38
C CYS A 28 4.96 48.60 -4.49
N ALA A 29 5.92 49.46 -4.79
CA ALA A 29 5.72 50.92 -4.93
C ALA A 29 4.59 51.26 -5.91
N GLY A 30 4.46 50.50 -7.00
CA GLY A 30 3.40 50.69 -7.98
C GLY A 30 2.00 50.33 -7.46
N CYS A 31 1.87 49.38 -6.54
CA CYS A 31 0.60 49.08 -5.87
C CYS A 31 0.29 50.10 -4.77
N ILE A 32 1.30 50.53 -4.01
CA ILE A 32 1.16 51.57 -2.99
C ILE A 32 0.66 52.88 -3.61
N SER A 33 1.26 53.31 -4.73
CA SER A 33 0.95 54.60 -5.37
C SER A 33 -0.48 54.75 -5.85
N VAL A 34 -1.18 53.64 -6.11
CA VAL A 34 -2.57 53.64 -6.55
C VAL A 34 -3.52 53.03 -5.51
N HIS A 35 -3.02 52.74 -4.30
CA HIS A 35 -3.76 52.02 -3.26
C HIS A 35 -4.41 50.72 -3.76
N ALA A 36 -3.70 49.96 -4.60
CA ALA A 36 -4.15 48.65 -5.08
C ALA A 36 -3.57 47.52 -4.22
N GLU A 37 -4.31 46.42 -4.13
CA GLU A 37 -3.80 45.19 -3.51
C GLU A 37 -2.53 44.69 -4.21
N CYS A 38 -1.59 44.19 -3.40
CA CYS A 38 -0.31 43.68 -3.88
C CYS A 38 -0.18 42.21 -3.50
N SER A 39 -0.30 41.32 -4.48
CA SER A 39 -0.16 39.87 -4.27
C SER A 39 1.30 39.41 -4.15
N LEU A 40 2.19 40.26 -3.64
CA LEU A 40 3.63 39.96 -3.59
C LEU A 40 4.00 39.07 -2.40
N PHE A 41 3.27 39.23 -1.29
CA PHE A 41 3.39 38.39 -0.11
C PHE A 41 2.05 37.78 0.24
N VAL A 42 2.10 36.54 0.74
CA VAL A 42 0.94 35.87 1.34
C VAL A 42 0.79 36.41 2.77
N PRO A 43 -0.40 36.87 3.18
CA PRO A 43 -0.66 37.32 4.55
C PRO A 43 -0.30 36.26 5.59
N LYS A 44 0.09 36.69 6.79
CA LYS A 44 0.47 35.80 7.89
C LYS A 44 -0.70 34.87 8.27
N GLU A 45 -1.91 35.41 8.27
CA GLU A 45 -3.14 34.71 8.59
C GLU A 45 -3.43 33.57 7.61
N GLU A 46 -3.17 33.78 6.32
CA GLU A 46 -3.31 32.72 5.31
C GLU A 46 -2.26 31.62 5.49
N ARG A 47 -1.02 31.99 5.84
CA ARG A 47 0.02 31.01 6.15
C ARG A 47 -0.33 30.17 7.38
N GLU A 48 -0.80 30.82 8.45
CA GLU A 48 -1.20 30.14 9.69
C GLU A 48 -2.38 29.19 9.46
N LYS A 49 -3.35 29.55 8.59
CA LYS A 49 -4.43 28.65 8.19
C LYS A 49 -3.91 27.38 7.52
N VAL A 50 -2.98 27.52 6.57
CA VAL A 50 -2.38 26.37 5.87
C VAL A 50 -1.55 25.51 6.83
N GLU A 51 -0.83 26.12 7.76
CA GLU A 51 -0.06 25.39 8.78
C GLU A 51 -0.97 24.60 9.72
N LYS A 52 -2.08 25.20 10.16
CA LYS A 52 -3.10 24.53 10.97
C LYS A 52 -3.72 23.35 10.23
N GLU A 53 -4.17 23.57 8.99
CA GLU A 53 -4.73 22.50 8.16
C GLU A 53 -3.73 21.37 7.98
N LYS A 54 -2.48 21.69 7.67
CA LYS A 54 -1.40 20.70 7.53
C LYS A 54 -1.20 19.89 8.82
N HIS A 55 -1.28 20.52 9.99
CA HIS A 55 -1.20 19.82 11.26
C HIS A 55 -2.38 18.86 11.46
N GLU A 56 -3.61 19.32 11.19
CA GLU A 56 -4.82 18.49 11.28
C GLU A 56 -4.76 17.28 10.33
N LYS A 57 -4.32 17.48 9.08
CA LYS A 57 -4.15 16.41 8.11
C LYS A 57 -3.08 15.39 8.55
N ARG A 58 -1.99 15.83 9.16
CA ARG A 58 -0.97 14.92 9.72
C ARG A 58 -1.53 14.06 10.84
N LEU A 59 -2.34 14.63 11.73
CA LEU A 59 -3.01 13.87 12.78
C LEU A 59 -4.00 12.86 12.20
N ALA A 60 -4.77 13.26 11.19
CA ALA A 60 -5.69 12.35 10.49
C ALA A 60 -4.94 11.19 9.82
N LEU A 61 -3.79 11.47 9.19
CA LEU A 61 -2.94 10.45 8.58
C LEU A 61 -2.45 9.44 9.61
N LEU A 62 -1.96 9.90 10.77
CA LEU A 62 -1.51 9.00 11.84
C LEU A 62 -2.62 8.08 12.37
N ARG A 63 -3.86 8.58 12.44
CA ARG A 63 -5.02 7.77 12.84
C ARG A 63 -5.34 6.70 11.78
N ALA A 64 -5.36 7.09 10.51
CA ALA A 64 -5.58 6.16 9.40
C ALA A 64 -4.47 5.10 9.34
N ASP A 65 -3.21 5.47 9.58
CA ASP A 65 -2.10 4.52 9.63
C ASP A 65 -2.28 3.47 10.74
N ALA A 66 -2.81 3.88 11.90
CA ALA A 66 -3.13 2.95 12.98
C ALA A 66 -4.26 1.98 12.58
N GLU A 67 -5.31 2.48 11.92
CA GLU A 67 -6.40 1.63 11.40
C GLU A 67 -5.89 0.64 10.34
N VAL A 68 -5.03 1.09 9.43
CA VAL A 68 -4.37 0.23 8.44
C VAL A 68 -3.51 -0.84 9.12
N ALA A 69 -2.80 -0.50 10.21
CA ALA A 69 -2.02 -1.47 10.97
C ALA A 69 -2.91 -2.54 11.61
N CYS A 70 -4.07 -2.16 12.17
CA CYS A 70 -5.04 -3.11 12.71
C CYS A 70 -5.57 -4.05 11.62
N LEU A 71 -6.01 -3.51 10.49
CA LEU A 71 -6.53 -4.32 9.37
C LEU A 71 -5.47 -5.28 8.81
N ARG A 72 -4.19 -4.88 8.78
CA ARG A 72 -3.09 -5.76 8.39
C ARG A 72 -2.90 -6.92 9.36
N ALA A 73 -3.07 -6.69 10.66
CA ALA A 73 -3.01 -7.76 11.65
C ALA A 73 -4.15 -8.76 11.46
N GLU A 74 -5.39 -8.26 11.29
CA GLU A 74 -6.57 -9.10 11.02
C GLU A 74 -6.40 -9.94 9.74
N LEU A 75 -5.87 -9.34 8.67
CA LEU A 75 -5.55 -10.07 7.44
C LEU A 75 -4.54 -11.19 7.68
N ALA A 76 -3.47 -10.92 8.44
CA ALA A 76 -2.47 -11.93 8.77
C ALA A 76 -3.06 -13.12 9.55
N GLU A 77 -4.02 -12.87 10.46
CA GLU A 77 -4.73 -13.94 11.17
C GLU A 77 -5.61 -14.80 10.24
N VAL A 78 -6.25 -14.18 9.24
CA VAL A 78 -6.99 -14.92 8.21
C VAL A 78 -6.05 -15.76 7.37
N GLU A 79 -4.93 -15.21 6.92
CA GLU A 79 -3.93 -15.92 6.13
C GLU A 79 -3.30 -17.09 6.90
N ASP A 80 -3.05 -16.96 8.21
CA ASP A 80 -2.55 -18.09 9.00
C ASP A 80 -3.58 -19.21 9.12
N ARG A 81 -4.86 -18.87 9.29
CA ARG A 81 -5.95 -19.86 9.28
C ARG A 81 -6.04 -20.59 7.94
N GLU A 82 -5.94 -19.86 6.83
CA GLU A 82 -5.90 -20.46 5.49
C GLU A 82 -4.73 -21.45 5.35
N LYS A 83 -3.53 -21.05 5.78
CA LYS A 83 -2.35 -21.94 5.76
C LYS A 83 -2.56 -23.16 6.66
N ALA A 84 -3.21 -23.00 7.81
CA ALA A 84 -3.55 -24.12 8.69
C ALA A 84 -4.53 -25.10 8.03
N PHE A 85 -5.49 -24.60 7.24
CA PHE A 85 -6.42 -25.44 6.49
C PHE A 85 -5.67 -26.22 5.41
N ALA A 86 -4.84 -25.55 4.60
CA ALA A 86 -4.02 -26.20 3.59
C ALA A 86 -3.10 -27.30 4.18
N ARG A 87 -2.50 -27.05 5.36
CA ARG A 87 -1.69 -28.07 6.07
C ARG A 87 -2.52 -29.29 6.47
N ARG A 88 -3.74 -29.08 6.97
CA ARG A 88 -4.65 -30.18 7.35
C ARG A 88 -5.07 -30.99 6.13
N ASP A 89 -5.47 -30.33 5.05
CA ASP A 89 -5.91 -30.98 3.82
C ASP A 89 -4.78 -31.82 3.22
N LEU A 90 -3.55 -31.27 3.19
CA LEU A 90 -2.38 -32.02 2.74
C LEU A 90 -2.10 -33.26 3.59
N ALA A 91 -2.31 -33.19 4.91
CA ALA A 91 -2.12 -34.33 5.80
C ALA A 91 -3.16 -35.43 5.52
N VAL A 92 -4.41 -35.06 5.24
CA VAL A 92 -5.47 -36.01 4.86
C VAL A 92 -5.12 -36.71 3.55
N LEU A 93 -4.72 -35.96 2.52
CA LEU A 93 -4.31 -36.53 1.23
C LEU A 93 -3.17 -37.53 1.39
N ARG A 94 -2.15 -37.21 2.20
CA ARG A 94 -1.03 -38.14 2.47
C ARG A 94 -1.46 -39.45 3.14
N VAL A 95 -2.48 -39.41 4.00
CA VAL A 95 -3.01 -40.62 4.63
C VAL A 95 -3.77 -41.45 3.61
N GLN A 96 -4.55 -40.82 2.73
CA GLN A 96 -5.25 -41.52 1.64
C GLN A 96 -4.26 -42.20 0.68
N ASP A 97 -3.21 -41.49 0.24
CA ASP A 97 -2.17 -42.07 -0.63
C ASP A 97 -1.52 -43.31 0.00
N GLN A 98 -1.27 -43.29 1.30
CA GLN A 98 -0.69 -44.44 2.02
C GLN A 98 -1.64 -45.63 2.08
N LEU A 99 -2.94 -45.39 2.24
CA LEU A 99 -3.96 -46.44 2.22
C LEU A 99 -4.08 -47.06 0.83
N GLU A 100 -4.13 -46.25 -0.22
CA GLU A 100 -4.18 -46.72 -1.62
C GLU A 100 -2.93 -47.54 -2.01
N VAL A 101 -1.74 -47.13 -1.55
CA VAL A 101 -0.49 -47.90 -1.76
C VAL A 101 -0.50 -49.23 -1.00
N SER A 102 -1.10 -49.28 0.20
CA SER A 102 -1.20 -50.50 1.00
C SER A 102 -2.26 -51.49 0.52
N GLU A 103 -3.27 -51.00 -0.23
CA GLU A 103 -4.33 -51.81 -0.85
C GLU A 103 -3.96 -52.32 -2.25
N ALA A 104 -2.79 -51.96 -2.79
CA ALA A 104 -2.30 -52.52 -4.04
C ALA A 104 -2.03 -54.04 -3.88
N PRO A 105 -2.69 -54.92 -4.66
CA PRO A 105 -2.69 -56.36 -4.40
C PRO A 105 -1.31 -56.97 -4.62
N SER A 106 -0.78 -57.59 -3.55
CA SER A 106 0.30 -58.55 -3.65
C SER A 106 -0.15 -59.69 -4.57
N THR A 107 0.30 -59.67 -5.81
CA THR A 107 0.14 -60.77 -6.76
C THR A 107 1.05 -61.92 -6.28
N THR A 108 0.57 -62.71 -5.33
CA THR A 108 1.13 -64.03 -5.04
C THR A 108 0.64 -64.98 -6.12
N ASN A 109 1.54 -65.27 -7.06
CA ASN A 109 1.39 -66.32 -8.05
C ASN A 109 1.15 -67.67 -7.35
N ASN A 110 -0.09 -68.09 -7.24
CA ASN A 110 -0.40 -69.49 -6.93
C ASN A 110 -0.26 -70.31 -8.22
N THR A 111 0.95 -70.80 -8.45
CA THR A 111 1.25 -71.80 -9.46
C THR A 111 0.58 -73.13 -9.05
N CYS A 112 -0.47 -73.47 -9.77
CA CYS A 112 -1.13 -74.77 -9.74
C CYS A 112 -0.29 -75.78 -10.55
N VAL A 113 0.32 -76.80 -9.91
CA VAL A 113 0.90 -77.96 -10.61
C VAL A 113 0.63 -79.26 -9.83
N VAL A 114 -0.40 -79.96 -10.30
CA VAL A 114 -0.56 -81.43 -10.53
C VAL A 114 -0.60 -82.39 -9.33
N ASN A 115 -1.81 -82.86 -9.02
CA ASN A 115 -2.05 -84.21 -8.51
C ASN A 115 -2.07 -85.21 -9.67
N SER A 116 -1.36 -86.33 -9.53
CA SER A 116 -1.87 -87.71 -9.75
C SER A 116 -0.73 -88.73 -9.64
N LEU A 117 -0.74 -89.55 -8.59
CA LEU A 117 -0.17 -90.90 -8.66
C LEU A 117 -1.27 -91.88 -8.22
N ALA A 118 -1.77 -92.63 -9.19
CA ALA A 118 -2.45 -93.88 -8.95
C ALA A 118 -1.38 -94.95 -8.70
N ASP A 119 -1.56 -95.78 -7.68
CA ASP A 119 -1.06 -97.15 -7.76
C ASP A 119 -2.03 -98.11 -7.05
N SER A 120 -2.20 -99.25 -7.70
CA SER A 120 -3.27 -100.23 -7.50
C SER A 120 -2.76 -101.37 -6.63
N GLY A 121 -3.57 -101.83 -5.68
CA GLY A 121 -3.37 -103.08 -4.96
C GLY A 121 -4.58 -103.99 -5.16
#